data_AF-T1CNL6-F1
#
_entry.id   AF-T1CNL6-F1
#
_cell.length_a   1.000
_cell.length_b   1.000
_cell.length_c   1.000
_cell.angle_alpha   90.00
_cell.angle_beta   90.00
_cell.angle_gamma   90.00
#
_symmetry.space_group_name_H-M   'P 1'
#
loop_
_entity.id
_entity.type
_entity.pdbx_description
1 polymer ?
#
loop_
_entity_poly.entity_id
_entity_poly.type
_entity_poly.pdbx_seq_one_letter_code
_entity_poly.pdbx_strand_id
1 'polypeptide(L)'
;EPIVMSNVPRLVPGWTKPIVIGRHAHGDQYAATDFVVPGPGKVTMTYTPEDGGEPMEFQVAKFEGGGVAMGMYNFDDSIRDFARAAMRYGLRRGYPVYLSTKNTILKAYDGRFKDIFAEVYATEFKSDFEAAGLTYEHRLIDDMVAGALKWEGGYVWACKNYDGDVQSDTVAQGFGSLGLMTSVLLTPDGRTMEAEAAHGTVTRHYRQHQQGQPTSTNPIASIFAWTRG
;
A
#
# COMPACT_ATOMS: atom_id res chain seq x y z
N GLU A 1 6.00 -9.61 -2.78
CA GLU A 1 6.77 -10.45 -1.81
C GLU A 1 8.18 -10.70 -2.37
N PRO A 2 9.24 -10.61 -1.54
CA PRO A 2 10.61 -10.76 -2.01
C PRO A 2 10.93 -12.19 -2.45
N ILE A 3 11.78 -12.31 -3.47
CA ILE A 3 12.41 -13.54 -3.93
C ILE A 3 13.70 -13.71 -3.13
N VAL A 4 13.67 -14.59 -2.13
CA VAL A 4 14.81 -14.77 -1.21
C VAL A 4 15.89 -15.62 -1.86
N MET A 5 17.07 -15.05 -2.05
CA MET A 5 18.28 -15.76 -2.48
C MET A 5 19.22 -15.96 -1.30
N SER A 6 19.62 -17.21 -1.03
CA SER A 6 20.45 -17.55 0.14
C SER A 6 21.83 -16.91 0.14
N ASN A 7 22.36 -16.57 -1.04
CA ASN A 7 23.68 -15.99 -1.25
C ASN A 7 23.67 -14.47 -1.50
N VAL A 8 22.49 -13.82 -1.48
CA VAL A 8 22.37 -12.36 -1.58
C VAL A 8 22.22 -11.77 -0.18
N PRO A 9 23.19 -10.96 0.30
CA PRO A 9 23.05 -10.28 1.58
C PRO A 9 21.87 -9.33 1.59
N ARG A 10 21.17 -9.27 2.72
CA ARG A 10 20.07 -8.32 2.97
C ARG A 10 20.66 -7.03 3.54
N LEU A 11 20.12 -5.88 3.15
CA LEU A 11 20.53 -4.59 3.73
C LEU A 11 20.06 -4.44 5.17
N VAL A 12 18.95 -5.11 5.52
CA VAL A 12 18.49 -5.27 6.91
C VAL A 12 18.74 -6.71 7.31
N PRO A 13 19.85 -7.02 8.02
CA PRO A 13 20.25 -8.40 8.29
C PRO A 13 19.23 -9.20 9.11
N GLY A 14 18.44 -8.51 9.94
CA GLY A 14 17.42 -9.12 10.79
C GLY A 14 16.23 -9.70 10.01
N TRP A 15 16.01 -9.30 8.76
CA TRP A 15 14.89 -9.78 7.93
C TRP A 15 15.12 -11.21 7.44
N THR A 16 14.97 -12.20 8.32
CA THR A 16 15.17 -13.61 8.03
C THR A 16 13.97 -14.24 7.31
N LYS A 17 12.76 -13.71 7.53
CA LYS A 17 11.49 -14.13 6.92
C LYS A 17 10.96 -13.06 5.95
N PRO A 18 10.20 -13.43 4.89
CA PRO A 18 9.61 -12.46 3.95
C PRO A 18 8.67 -11.46 4.63
N ILE A 19 8.70 -10.20 4.19
CA ILE A 19 7.67 -9.20 4.48
C ILE A 19 6.75 -9.12 3.27
N VAL A 20 5.45 -9.30 3.49
CA VAL A 20 4.46 -9.21 2.40
C VAL A 20 3.75 -7.87 2.50
N ILE A 21 3.95 -7.00 1.51
CA ILE A 21 3.16 -5.76 1.38
C ILE A 21 1.87 -6.09 0.63
N GLY A 22 0.72 -5.83 1.25
CA GLY A 22 -0.57 -5.76 0.57
C GLY A 22 -0.90 -4.29 0.33
N ARG A 23 -0.93 -3.84 -0.93
CA ARG A 23 -1.23 -2.45 -1.29
C ARG A 23 -2.70 -2.29 -1.64
N HIS A 24 -3.36 -1.30 -1.06
CA HIS A 24 -4.71 -0.88 -1.48
C HIS A 24 -4.63 -0.07 -2.79
N ALA A 25 -4.68 -0.74 -3.94
CA ALA A 25 -4.51 -0.11 -5.26
C ALA A 25 -5.79 0.62 -5.76
N HIS A 26 -6.40 1.45 -4.92
CA HIS A 26 -7.58 2.25 -5.26
C HIS A 26 -7.59 3.59 -4.52
N GLY A 27 -8.07 4.64 -5.19
CA GLY A 27 -8.33 5.94 -4.56
C GLY A 27 -7.08 6.64 -4.04
N ASP A 28 -7.27 7.45 -3.01
CA ASP A 28 -6.25 8.29 -2.38
C ASP A 28 -5.53 9.17 -3.44
N GLN A 29 -4.20 9.36 -3.33
CA GLN A 29 -3.42 10.19 -4.25
C GLN A 29 -3.51 9.75 -5.72
N TYR A 30 -3.83 8.48 -5.98
CA TYR A 30 -3.80 7.90 -7.33
C TYR A 30 -5.11 8.14 -8.11
N ALA A 31 -6.12 8.72 -7.46
CA ALA A 31 -7.34 9.20 -8.08
C ALA A 31 -7.72 10.61 -7.57
N ALA A 32 -6.72 11.38 -7.16
CA ALA A 32 -6.89 12.73 -6.65
C ALA A 32 -7.09 13.74 -7.78
N THR A 33 -7.71 14.86 -7.45
CA THR A 33 -7.74 16.07 -8.28
C THR A 33 -6.93 17.15 -7.59
N ASP A 34 -5.94 17.71 -8.28
CA ASP A 34 -5.06 18.76 -7.78
C ASP A 34 -4.96 19.95 -8.75
N PHE A 35 -4.62 21.12 -8.22
CA PHE A 35 -4.44 22.34 -9.02
C PHE A 35 -3.54 23.36 -8.33
N VAL A 36 -2.97 24.26 -9.15
CA VAL A 36 -2.21 25.43 -8.68
C VAL A 36 -3.18 26.57 -8.40
N VAL A 37 -3.12 27.11 -7.18
CA VAL A 37 -3.84 28.33 -6.78
C VAL A 37 -3.03 29.54 -7.27
N PRO A 38 -3.58 30.40 -8.16
CA PRO A 38 -2.79 31.44 -8.82
C PRO A 38 -2.51 32.67 -7.95
N GLY A 39 -3.22 32.85 -6.85
CA GLY A 39 -3.14 34.05 -6.00
C GLY A 39 -4.11 33.99 -4.81
N PRO A 40 -4.31 35.12 -4.10
CA PRO A 40 -5.16 35.15 -2.90
C PRO A 40 -6.59 34.68 -3.19
N GLY A 41 -7.16 33.85 -2.30
CA GLY A 41 -8.49 33.26 -2.52
C GLY A 41 -8.93 32.28 -1.42
N LYS A 42 -10.16 31.77 -1.51
CA LYS A 42 -10.70 30.73 -0.60
C LYS A 42 -10.87 29.43 -1.38
N VAL A 43 -10.39 28.32 -0.81
CA VAL A 43 -10.67 26.96 -1.30
C VAL A 43 -11.60 26.27 -0.32
N THR A 44 -12.70 25.73 -0.86
CA THR A 44 -13.71 24.97 -0.11
C THR A 44 -13.85 23.56 -0.69
N MET A 45 -14.37 22.66 0.12
CA MET A 45 -14.76 21.31 -0.25
C MET A 45 -16.24 21.14 0.07
N THR A 46 -17.03 20.72 -0.91
CA THR A 46 -18.48 20.63 -0.78
C THR A 46 -18.97 19.23 -1.15
N TYR A 47 -19.82 18.65 -0.31
CA TYR A 47 -20.55 17.42 -0.57
C TYR A 47 -22.05 17.74 -0.70
N THR A 48 -22.67 17.34 -1.81
CA THR A 48 -24.10 17.53 -2.06
C THR A 48 -24.77 16.16 -2.09
N PRO A 49 -25.69 15.86 -1.16
CA PRO A 49 -26.34 14.56 -1.13
C PRO A 49 -27.38 14.45 -2.26
N GLU A 50 -27.48 13.26 -2.87
CA GLU A 50 -28.39 13.02 -4.00
C GLU A 50 -29.88 13.01 -3.60
N ASP A 51 -30.17 12.75 -2.33
CA ASP A 51 -31.54 12.72 -1.79
C ASP A 51 -32.16 14.11 -1.60
N GLY A 52 -31.43 15.18 -1.98
CA GLY A 52 -31.86 16.56 -1.85
C GLY A 52 -31.68 17.15 -0.46
N GLY A 53 -30.95 16.47 0.45
CA GLY A 53 -30.54 17.03 1.73
C GLY A 53 -29.62 18.25 1.61
N GLU A 54 -29.41 18.94 2.74
CA GLU A 54 -28.56 20.13 2.79
C GLU A 54 -27.08 19.80 2.47
N PRO A 55 -26.43 20.54 1.55
CA PRO A 55 -25.01 20.35 1.26
C PRO A 55 -24.11 20.61 2.48
N MET A 56 -23.04 19.83 2.59
CA MET A 56 -21.97 20.05 3.56
C MET A 56 -20.87 20.87 2.88
N GLU A 57 -20.52 22.04 3.41
CA GLU A 57 -19.40 22.87 2.93
C GLU A 57 -18.33 23.02 4.00
N PHE A 58 -17.08 22.75 3.62
CA PHE A 58 -15.90 22.87 4.48
C PHE A 58 -14.91 23.85 3.87
N GLN A 59 -14.48 24.86 4.62
CA GLN A 59 -13.35 25.67 4.20
C GLN A 59 -12.04 24.89 4.41
N VAL A 60 -11.32 24.64 3.32
CA VAL A 60 -10.03 23.95 3.36
C VAL A 60 -8.92 24.94 3.74
N ALA A 61 -8.85 26.08 3.03
CA ALA A 61 -7.85 27.11 3.28
C ALA A 61 -8.27 28.48 2.73
N LYS A 62 -7.74 29.54 3.34
CA LYS A 62 -7.72 30.89 2.78
C LYS A 62 -6.27 31.20 2.39
N PHE A 63 -6.04 31.36 1.10
CA PHE A 63 -4.75 31.69 0.52
C PHE A 63 -4.54 33.20 0.51
N GLU A 64 -3.37 33.65 0.95
CA GLU A 64 -2.92 35.05 0.86
C GLU A 64 -2.03 35.32 -0.36
N GLY A 65 -1.72 34.28 -1.14
CA GLY A 65 -0.88 34.31 -2.33
C GLY A 65 -1.04 33.01 -3.14
N GLY A 66 -0.12 32.72 -4.06
CA GLY A 66 -0.16 31.48 -4.82
C GLY A 66 0.08 30.23 -3.95
N GLY A 67 -0.36 29.06 -4.43
CA GLY A 67 -0.22 27.80 -3.69
C GLY A 67 -0.70 26.58 -4.48
N VAL A 68 -1.00 25.50 -3.78
CA VAL A 68 -1.58 24.27 -4.36
C VAL A 68 -2.68 23.74 -3.46
N ALA A 69 -3.65 23.06 -4.04
CA ALA A 69 -4.70 22.36 -3.32
C ALA A 69 -5.01 21.02 -4.01
N MET A 70 -5.50 20.05 -3.25
CA MET A 70 -5.95 18.77 -3.77
C MET A 70 -7.13 18.23 -2.98
N GLY A 71 -7.92 17.37 -3.63
CA GLY A 71 -8.94 16.53 -3.01
C GLY A 71 -8.76 15.07 -3.41
N MET A 72 -9.01 14.15 -2.48
CA MET A 72 -8.94 12.71 -2.70
C MET A 72 -10.06 11.99 -1.95
N TYR A 73 -10.32 10.74 -2.33
CA TYR A 73 -11.41 9.94 -1.76
C TYR A 73 -11.06 8.46 -1.73
N ASN A 74 -11.87 7.72 -0.98
CA ASN A 74 -11.93 6.27 -1.05
C ASN A 74 -13.36 5.78 -0.78
N PHE A 75 -13.65 4.52 -1.06
CA PHE A 75 -14.97 3.92 -0.85
C PHE A 75 -14.91 2.83 0.21
N ASP A 76 -15.93 2.79 1.07
CA ASP A 76 -16.05 1.78 2.13
C ASP A 76 -15.95 0.34 1.59
N ASP A 77 -16.60 0.05 0.46
CA ASP A 77 -16.55 -1.29 -0.14
C ASP A 77 -15.16 -1.67 -0.63
N SER A 78 -14.43 -0.71 -1.22
CA SER A 78 -13.04 -0.92 -1.64
C SER A 78 -12.13 -1.21 -0.44
N ILE A 79 -12.33 -0.50 0.68
CA ILE A 79 -11.57 -0.73 1.92
C ILE A 79 -11.93 -2.10 2.52
N ARG A 80 -13.21 -2.48 2.52
CA ARG A 80 -13.69 -3.74 3.07
C ARG A 80 -13.15 -4.94 2.28
N ASP A 81 -13.16 -4.84 0.97
CA ASP A 81 -12.60 -5.87 0.09
C ASP A 81 -11.09 -5.99 0.23
N PHE A 82 -10.39 -4.86 0.38
CA PHE A 82 -8.97 -4.86 0.70
C PHE A 82 -8.68 -5.53 2.05
N ALA A 83 -9.48 -5.27 3.09
CA ALA A 83 -9.36 -5.94 4.39
C ALA A 83 -9.50 -7.46 4.26
N ARG A 84 -10.55 -7.92 3.56
CA ARG A 84 -10.78 -9.35 3.29
C ARG A 84 -9.61 -9.99 2.54
N ALA A 85 -9.09 -9.31 1.52
CA ALA A 85 -7.95 -9.80 0.73
C ALA A 85 -6.70 -9.96 1.62
N ALA A 86 -6.38 -8.96 2.43
CA ALA A 86 -5.24 -9.00 3.35
C ALA A 86 -5.38 -10.15 4.37
N MET A 87 -6.56 -10.31 4.97
CA MET A 87 -6.82 -11.37 5.96
C MET A 87 -6.77 -12.77 5.37
N ARG A 88 -7.40 -12.98 4.20
CA ARG A 88 -7.34 -14.27 3.48
C ARG A 88 -5.91 -14.63 3.09
N TYR A 89 -5.11 -13.65 2.68
CA TYR A 89 -3.70 -13.88 2.37
C TYR A 89 -2.89 -14.22 3.63
N GLY A 90 -3.12 -13.49 4.74
CA GLY A 90 -2.53 -13.77 6.05
C GLY A 90 -2.77 -15.21 6.50
N LEU A 91 -4.04 -15.65 6.52
CA LEU A 91 -4.40 -17.03 6.85
C LEU A 91 -3.72 -18.05 5.95
N ARG A 92 -3.76 -17.84 4.63
CA ARG A 92 -3.15 -18.76 3.66
C ARG A 92 -1.65 -18.91 3.86
N ARG A 93 -0.97 -17.83 4.24
CA ARG A 93 0.48 -17.85 4.51
C ARG A 93 0.84 -18.26 5.94
N GLY A 94 -0.14 -18.34 6.85
CA GLY A 94 0.12 -18.54 8.27
C GLY A 94 0.79 -17.34 8.92
N TYR A 95 0.49 -16.12 8.46
CA TYR A 95 1.13 -14.87 8.89
C TYR A 95 0.14 -13.92 9.59
N PRO A 96 0.56 -13.21 10.66
CA PRO A 96 -0.23 -12.13 11.23
C PRO A 96 -0.36 -10.96 10.24
N VAL A 97 -1.41 -10.16 10.41
CA VAL A 97 -1.73 -9.02 9.55
C VAL A 97 -1.63 -7.71 10.32
N TYR A 98 -0.91 -6.74 9.75
CA TYR A 98 -0.81 -5.38 10.29
C TYR A 98 -1.37 -4.38 9.29
N LEU A 99 -2.35 -3.57 9.70
CA LEU A 99 -2.77 -2.38 8.96
C LEU A 99 -2.04 -1.16 9.50
N SER A 100 -1.44 -0.35 8.62
CA SER A 100 -0.86 0.94 9.00
C SER A 100 -1.67 2.12 8.49
N THR A 101 -1.93 3.10 9.36
CA THR A 101 -2.55 4.38 8.96
C THR A 101 -1.95 5.56 9.75
N LYS A 102 -2.41 6.79 9.48
CA LYS A 102 -2.13 7.99 10.27
C LYS A 102 -3.42 8.57 10.89
N ASN A 103 -4.26 7.71 11.45
CA ASN A 103 -5.59 8.08 11.98
C ASN A 103 -5.57 9.05 13.19
N THR A 104 -4.43 9.29 13.83
CA THR A 104 -4.31 10.38 14.83
C THR A 104 -4.37 11.77 14.20
N ILE A 105 -3.98 11.88 12.92
CA ILE A 105 -4.02 13.12 12.12
C ILE A 105 -5.25 13.13 11.22
N LEU A 106 -5.41 12.10 10.39
CA LEU A 106 -6.56 11.95 9.48
C LEU A 106 -7.70 11.19 10.18
N LYS A 107 -8.27 11.82 11.21
CA LYS A 107 -9.20 11.16 12.15
C LYS A 107 -10.39 10.49 11.48
N ALA A 108 -11.03 11.16 10.53
CA ALA A 108 -12.15 10.59 9.79
C ALA A 108 -11.67 9.61 8.70
N TYR A 109 -10.79 10.07 7.81
CA TYR A 109 -10.37 9.32 6.63
C TYR A 109 -9.64 8.01 6.99
N ASP A 110 -8.58 8.10 7.79
CA ASP A 110 -7.80 6.92 8.20
C ASP A 110 -8.45 6.17 9.36
N GLY A 111 -9.33 6.85 10.12
CA GLY A 111 -10.22 6.19 11.07
C GLY A 111 -11.14 5.20 10.38
N ARG A 112 -11.68 5.56 9.20
CA ARG A 112 -12.56 4.68 8.43
C ARG A 112 -11.87 3.38 8.01
N PHE A 113 -10.61 3.45 7.56
CA PHE A 113 -9.80 2.26 7.29
C PHE A 113 -9.64 1.36 8.52
N LYS A 114 -9.26 1.96 9.65
CA LYS A 114 -9.07 1.24 10.92
C LYS A 114 -10.37 0.54 11.35
N ASP A 115 -11.49 1.26 11.31
CA ASP A 115 -12.78 0.76 11.78
C ASP A 115 -13.30 -0.37 10.88
N ILE A 116 -13.23 -0.22 9.56
CA ILE A 116 -13.65 -1.27 8.61
C ILE A 116 -12.79 -2.53 8.76
N PHE A 117 -11.46 -2.40 8.88
CA PHE A 117 -10.60 -3.58 9.08
C PHE A 117 -10.91 -4.28 10.41
N ALA A 118 -11.17 -3.52 11.48
CA ALA A 118 -11.54 -4.08 12.77
C ALA A 118 -12.90 -4.81 12.71
N GLU A 119 -13.88 -4.23 12.02
CA GLU A 119 -15.19 -4.83 11.76
C GLU A 119 -15.05 -6.16 10.98
N VAL A 120 -14.32 -6.15 9.87
CA VAL A 120 -14.09 -7.34 9.03
C VAL A 120 -13.35 -8.42 9.82
N TYR A 121 -12.30 -8.07 10.56
CA TYR A 121 -11.59 -9.03 11.40
C TYR A 121 -12.53 -9.67 12.42
N ALA A 122 -13.25 -8.85 13.18
CA ALA A 122 -14.10 -9.32 14.27
C ALA A 122 -15.27 -10.20 13.79
N THR A 123 -15.85 -9.88 12.62
CA THR A 123 -17.05 -10.54 12.11
C THR A 123 -16.75 -11.72 11.17
N GLU A 124 -15.66 -11.67 10.41
CA GLU A 124 -15.39 -12.65 9.35
C GLU A 124 -14.15 -13.53 9.59
N PHE A 125 -13.14 -13.09 10.36
CA PHE A 125 -11.82 -13.76 10.39
C PHE A 125 -11.29 -14.13 11.78
N LYS A 126 -11.84 -13.57 12.85
CA LYS A 126 -11.30 -13.73 14.21
C LYS A 126 -11.17 -15.19 14.64
N SER A 127 -12.20 -16.01 14.42
CA SER A 127 -12.17 -17.44 14.78
C SER A 127 -11.04 -18.19 14.08
N ASP A 128 -10.85 -17.95 12.79
CA ASP A 128 -9.87 -18.66 11.97
C ASP A 128 -8.45 -18.20 12.30
N PHE A 129 -8.26 -16.92 12.59
CA PHE A 129 -6.98 -16.38 13.06
C PHE A 129 -6.61 -16.95 14.43
N GLU A 130 -7.55 -16.98 15.39
CA GLU A 130 -7.32 -17.56 16.72
C GLU A 130 -7.01 -19.05 16.64
N ALA A 131 -7.74 -19.81 15.82
CA ALA A 131 -7.47 -21.23 15.58
C ALA A 131 -6.09 -21.49 14.96
N ALA A 132 -5.59 -20.57 14.14
CA ALA A 132 -4.26 -20.62 13.54
C ALA A 132 -3.15 -20.01 14.41
N GLY A 133 -3.48 -19.44 15.59
CA GLY A 133 -2.52 -18.75 16.45
C GLY A 133 -1.99 -17.43 15.85
N LEU A 134 -2.76 -16.79 14.98
CA LEU A 134 -2.42 -15.54 14.29
C LEU A 134 -3.17 -14.35 14.88
N THR A 135 -2.71 -13.14 14.55
CA THR A 135 -3.32 -11.89 15.01
C THR A 135 -3.53 -10.90 13.87
N TYR A 136 -4.46 -9.98 14.09
CA TYR A 136 -4.57 -8.73 13.37
C TYR A 136 -4.31 -7.55 14.32
N GLU A 137 -3.54 -6.57 13.86
CA GLU A 137 -3.29 -5.33 14.60
C GLU A 137 -3.33 -4.10 13.69
N HIS A 138 -3.93 -3.01 14.16
CA HIS A 138 -3.76 -1.69 13.57
C HIS A 138 -2.61 -0.96 14.25
N ARG A 139 -1.72 -0.35 13.45
CA ARG A 139 -0.62 0.50 13.93
C ARG A 139 -0.60 1.85 13.25
N LEU A 140 -0.03 2.83 13.94
CA LEU A 140 0.35 4.07 13.29
C LEU A 140 1.54 3.81 12.35
N ILE A 141 1.53 4.41 11.16
CA ILE A 141 2.53 4.15 10.12
C ILE A 141 3.97 4.38 10.59
N ASP A 142 4.20 5.38 11.44
CA ASP A 142 5.51 5.68 12.04
C ASP A 142 6.00 4.61 13.02
N ASP A 143 5.11 4.02 13.81
CA ASP A 143 5.45 2.86 14.64
C ASP A 143 5.65 1.61 13.79
N MET A 144 4.82 1.43 12.76
CA MET A 144 4.90 0.27 11.86
C MET A 144 6.23 0.22 11.11
N VAL A 145 6.70 1.33 10.53
CA VAL A 145 8.00 1.37 9.82
C VAL A 145 9.17 1.10 10.78
N ALA A 146 9.09 1.59 12.02
CA ALA A 146 10.12 1.36 13.03
C ALA A 146 10.12 -0.10 13.50
N GLY A 147 8.93 -0.70 13.66
CA GLY A 147 8.75 -2.12 13.96
C GLY A 147 9.30 -2.99 12.84
N ALA A 148 8.95 -2.69 11.59
CA ALA A 148 9.39 -3.43 10.41
C ALA A 148 10.92 -3.54 10.32
N LEU A 149 11.66 -2.47 10.63
CA LEU A 149 13.14 -2.49 10.64
C LEU A 149 13.75 -3.35 11.77
N LYS A 150 13.01 -3.60 12.85
CA LYS A 150 13.48 -4.34 14.03
C LYS A 150 13.05 -5.81 14.03
N TRP A 151 11.91 -6.10 13.43
CA TRP A 151 11.36 -7.46 13.38
C TRP A 151 12.06 -8.31 12.32
N GLU A 152 11.85 -9.61 12.41
CA GLU A 152 12.50 -10.56 11.50
C GLU A 152 11.76 -10.79 10.17
N GLY A 153 10.64 -10.09 9.96
CA GLY A 153 9.68 -10.37 8.88
C GLY A 153 8.65 -11.43 9.28
N GLY A 154 8.00 -12.06 8.30
CA GLY A 154 7.01 -13.13 8.55
C GLY A 154 5.61 -12.60 8.87
N TYR A 155 5.20 -11.51 8.22
CA TYR A 155 3.90 -10.89 8.40
C TYR A 155 3.37 -10.30 7.09
N VAL A 156 2.06 -10.07 7.03
CA VAL A 156 1.41 -9.26 6.01
C VAL A 156 1.26 -7.84 6.54
N TRP A 157 1.72 -6.87 5.77
CA TRP A 157 1.55 -5.46 6.03
C TRP A 157 0.58 -4.90 5.01
N ALA A 158 -0.66 -4.68 5.44
CA ALA A 158 -1.69 -3.98 4.69
C ALA A 158 -1.40 -2.48 4.72
N CYS A 159 -1.01 -1.94 3.57
CA CYS A 159 -0.70 -0.54 3.38
C CYS A 159 -1.81 0.15 2.58
N LYS A 160 -2.10 1.41 2.94
CA LYS A 160 -2.81 2.34 2.06
C LYS A 160 -2.06 2.50 0.74
N ASN A 161 -2.72 3.08 -0.27
CA ASN A 161 -2.23 3.09 -1.64
C ASN A 161 -0.78 3.62 -1.75
N TYR A 162 -0.56 4.83 -1.22
CA TYR A 162 0.75 5.49 -1.26
C TYR A 162 1.81 4.81 -0.39
N ASP A 163 1.44 4.40 0.83
CA ASP A 163 2.36 3.69 1.72
C ASP A 163 2.80 2.35 1.10
N GLY A 164 1.89 1.66 0.42
CA GLY A 164 2.19 0.37 -0.22
C GLY A 164 3.16 0.52 -1.38
N ASP A 165 3.01 1.58 -2.18
CA ASP A 165 3.95 1.92 -3.25
C ASP A 165 5.36 2.11 -2.70
N VAL A 166 5.53 3.06 -1.77
CA VAL A 166 6.84 3.43 -1.20
C VAL A 166 7.48 2.30 -0.38
N GLN A 167 6.70 1.61 0.45
CA GLN A 167 7.25 0.57 1.33
C GLN A 167 7.55 -0.72 0.58
N SER A 168 6.87 -1.00 -0.54
CA SER A 168 7.21 -2.15 -1.38
C SER A 168 8.62 -2.04 -1.97
N ASP A 169 9.02 -0.85 -2.43
CA ASP A 169 10.37 -0.55 -2.91
C ASP A 169 11.41 -0.70 -1.78
N THR A 170 11.08 -0.18 -0.59
CA THR A 170 11.95 -0.26 0.59
C THR A 170 12.19 -1.73 0.99
N VAL A 171 11.13 -2.53 1.04
CA VAL A 171 11.23 -3.97 1.33
C VAL A 171 12.03 -4.66 0.23
N ALA A 172 11.74 -4.43 -1.05
CA ALA A 172 12.46 -5.05 -2.16
C ALA A 172 13.97 -4.77 -2.10
N GLN A 173 14.33 -3.50 -1.86
CA GLN A 173 15.74 -3.11 -1.73
C GLN A 173 16.38 -3.69 -0.46
N GLY A 174 15.65 -3.78 0.65
CA GLY A 174 16.15 -4.38 1.88
C GLY A 174 16.43 -5.88 1.78
N PHE A 175 15.69 -6.59 0.90
CA PHE A 175 15.97 -7.97 0.51
C PHE A 175 17.02 -8.12 -0.61
N GLY A 176 17.64 -7.02 -1.04
CA GLY A 176 18.83 -6.99 -1.89
C GLY A 176 18.64 -6.20 -3.18
N SER A 177 17.49 -6.32 -3.84
CA SER A 177 17.24 -5.63 -5.11
C SER A 177 15.75 -5.56 -5.44
N LEU A 178 15.34 -4.44 -6.05
CA LEU A 178 14.05 -4.29 -6.73
C LEU A 178 13.76 -5.42 -7.75
N GLY A 179 14.79 -5.96 -8.40
CA GLY A 179 14.65 -7.09 -9.34
C GLY A 179 14.39 -8.44 -8.65
N LEU A 180 14.38 -8.49 -7.32
CA LEU A 180 14.09 -9.67 -6.50
C LEU A 180 12.78 -9.50 -5.74
N MET A 181 11.78 -8.85 -6.35
CA MET A 181 10.46 -8.67 -5.76
C MET A 181 9.38 -9.09 -6.76
N THR A 182 8.39 -9.85 -6.27
CA THR A 182 7.18 -10.18 -7.03
C THR A 182 6.04 -9.23 -6.65
N SER A 183 5.24 -8.83 -7.63
CA SER A 183 3.99 -8.08 -7.43
C SER A 183 2.83 -8.88 -8.04
N VAL A 184 1.74 -8.99 -7.30
CA VAL A 184 0.49 -9.58 -7.77
C VAL A 184 -0.68 -8.75 -7.26
N LEU A 185 -1.53 -8.31 -8.18
CA LEU A 185 -2.81 -7.71 -7.86
C LEU A 185 -3.87 -8.81 -7.87
N LEU A 186 -4.55 -8.99 -6.73
CA LEU A 186 -5.62 -9.99 -6.59
C LEU A 186 -6.96 -9.28 -6.45
N THR A 187 -7.94 -9.74 -7.21
CA THR A 187 -9.34 -9.35 -7.01
C THR A 187 -9.90 -9.88 -5.68
N PRO A 188 -10.96 -9.27 -5.13
CA PRO A 188 -11.50 -9.64 -3.83
C PRO A 188 -11.99 -11.09 -3.74
N ASP A 189 -12.48 -11.65 -4.85
CA ASP A 189 -12.91 -13.05 -4.94
C ASP A 189 -11.73 -14.04 -5.05
N GLY A 190 -10.51 -13.54 -5.21
CA GLY A 190 -9.27 -14.30 -5.35
C GLY A 190 -9.18 -15.11 -6.64
N ARG A 191 -10.03 -14.84 -7.64
CA ARG A 191 -10.08 -15.60 -8.91
C ARG A 191 -9.33 -14.91 -10.02
N THR A 192 -9.38 -13.58 -10.08
CA THR A 192 -8.66 -12.81 -11.08
C THR A 192 -7.38 -12.25 -10.46
N MET A 193 -6.27 -12.44 -11.16
CA MET A 193 -4.96 -11.96 -10.76
C MET A 193 -4.30 -11.23 -11.93
N GLU A 194 -3.62 -10.14 -11.62
CA GLU A 194 -2.63 -9.51 -12.48
C GLU A 194 -1.27 -9.67 -11.79
N ALA A 195 -0.23 -9.96 -12.58
CA ALA A 195 1.11 -10.21 -12.07
C ALA A 195 2.11 -9.35 -12.82
N GLU A 196 2.91 -8.59 -12.08
CA GLU A 196 3.89 -7.65 -12.63
C GLU A 196 5.21 -7.71 -11.86
N ALA A 197 6.24 -7.08 -12.44
CA ALA A 197 7.44 -6.75 -11.68
C ALA A 197 7.13 -5.55 -10.77
N ALA A 198 7.61 -5.57 -9.52
CA ALA A 198 7.38 -4.44 -8.61
C ALA A 198 8.12 -3.14 -9.00
N HIS A 199 9.10 -3.23 -9.90
CA HIS A 199 9.90 -2.08 -10.32
C HIS A 199 9.38 -1.45 -11.62
N GLY A 200 9.65 -0.15 -11.81
CA GLY A 200 9.37 0.56 -13.06
C GLY A 200 10.29 0.17 -14.23
N THR A 201 10.26 0.97 -15.29
CA THR A 201 10.94 0.70 -16.58
C THR A 201 12.47 0.87 -16.56
N VAL A 202 13.08 1.09 -15.40
CA VAL A 202 14.53 1.23 -15.22
C VAL A 202 15.14 2.29 -16.15
N THR A 203 14.49 3.46 -16.26
CA THR A 203 14.81 4.53 -17.22
C THR A 203 16.29 4.90 -17.28
N ARG A 204 16.99 4.88 -16.13
CA ARG A 204 18.44 5.16 -16.08
C ARG A 204 19.25 4.20 -16.94
N HIS A 205 18.98 2.89 -16.85
CA HIS A 205 19.67 1.88 -17.68
C HIS A 205 19.24 2.02 -19.13
N TYR A 206 17.97 2.34 -19.40
CA TYR A 206 17.49 2.58 -20.75
C TYR A 206 18.23 3.75 -21.43
N ARG A 207 18.54 4.85 -20.70
CA ARG A 207 19.35 5.95 -21.24
C ARG A 207 20.78 5.52 -21.58
N GLN A 208 21.40 4.63 -20.80
CA GLN A 208 22.71 4.06 -21.12
C GLN A 208 22.63 3.18 -22.38
N HIS A 209 21.60 2.34 -22.48
CA HIS A 209 21.34 1.52 -23.68
C HIS A 209 21.19 2.38 -24.94
N GLN A 210 20.44 3.50 -24.87
CA GLN A 210 20.29 4.44 -25.99
C GLN A 210 21.62 5.05 -26.46
N GLN A 211 22.61 5.13 -25.56
CA GLN A 211 23.96 5.62 -25.87
C GLN A 211 24.90 4.50 -26.36
N GLY A 212 24.40 3.27 -26.56
CA GLY A 212 25.21 2.10 -26.90
C GLY A 212 26.12 1.62 -25.76
N GLN A 213 25.90 2.11 -24.54
CA GLN A 213 26.68 1.70 -23.37
C GLN A 213 26.19 0.35 -22.83
N PRO A 214 27.09 -0.46 -22.23
CA PRO A 214 26.69 -1.72 -21.59
C PRO A 214 25.72 -1.46 -20.43
N THR A 215 24.74 -2.36 -20.26
CA THR A 215 23.78 -2.35 -19.15
C THR A 215 23.76 -3.71 -18.46
N SER A 216 23.44 -3.71 -17.16
CA SER A 216 23.25 -4.93 -16.37
C SER A 216 21.97 -4.79 -15.55
N THR A 217 20.84 -5.02 -16.21
CA THR A 217 19.50 -4.92 -15.61
C THR A 217 19.03 -6.30 -15.19
N ASN A 218 18.60 -6.46 -13.95
CA ASN A 218 18.11 -7.74 -13.42
C ASN A 218 16.70 -8.08 -13.98
N PRO A 219 16.50 -9.18 -14.72
CA PRO A 219 15.22 -9.53 -15.31
C PRO A 219 14.34 -10.43 -14.43
N ILE A 220 14.79 -10.83 -13.25
CA ILE A 220 14.17 -11.91 -12.44
C ILE A 220 12.72 -11.57 -12.07
N ALA A 221 12.44 -10.36 -11.60
CA ALA A 221 11.08 -9.94 -11.27
C ALA A 221 10.13 -10.04 -12.48
N SER A 222 10.57 -9.62 -13.66
CA SER A 222 9.80 -9.75 -14.90
C SER A 222 9.56 -11.21 -15.29
N ILE A 223 10.53 -12.10 -15.08
CA ILE A 223 10.34 -13.55 -15.29
C ILE A 223 9.29 -14.10 -14.33
N PHE A 224 9.33 -13.70 -13.06
CA PHE A 224 8.38 -14.18 -12.06
C PHE A 224 6.94 -13.70 -12.33
N ALA A 225 6.75 -12.53 -12.94
CA ALA A 225 5.44 -12.09 -13.40
C ALA A 225 4.81 -13.12 -14.36
N TRP A 226 5.58 -13.60 -15.34
CA TRP A 226 5.16 -14.64 -16.28
C TRP A 226 4.91 -16.01 -15.65
N THR A 227 5.66 -16.39 -14.60
CA THR A 227 5.45 -17.70 -13.94
C THR A 227 4.32 -17.68 -12.92
N ARG A 228 3.90 -16.50 -12.48
CA ARG A 228 2.82 -16.31 -11.50
C ARG A 228 1.46 -16.27 -12.19
N GLY A 229 1.35 -15.56 -13.33
CA GLY A 229 0.15 -15.55 -14.19
C GLY A 229 -0.08 -16.87 -14.89
#